data_AF-A0A2N1ZCB2-F1
#
_entry.id   AF-A0A2N1ZCB2-F1
#
_cell.length_a   1.000
_cell.length_b   1.000
_cell.length_c   1.000
_cell.angle_alpha   90.00
_cell.angle_beta   90.00
_cell.angle_gamma   90.00
#
_symmetry.space_group_name_H-M   'P 1'
#
loop_
_entity.id
_entity.type
_entity.pdbx_description
1 polymer ?
#
loop_
_entity_poly.entity_id
_entity_poly.type
_entity_poly.pdbx_seq_one_letter_code
_entity_poly.pdbx_strand_id
1 'polypeptide(L)'
;MGHEDDRSNEENINMAGYPFEDYGLEIYSLQSMYFDVLLSYKIERPVFKGFEVDTELSLNAISDQIFPIEGFEIEIEDAKHEYLKSAKCGKLEKAGIEALGKKELSNIIRSKVSNSYIYNLSYLSDHDVSKFNVMLEIPRGDDGYPTRIVVVLEYKPQEKLLRVITMY
;
A
#
# COMPACT_ATOMS: atom_id res chain seq x y z
N MET A 1 -4.26 19.18 8.62
CA MET A 1 -3.20 20.18 8.80
C MET A 1 -3.11 20.46 10.28
N GLY A 2 -1.90 20.55 10.81
CA GLY A 2 -1.75 20.98 12.19
C GLY A 2 -1.84 22.50 12.32
N HIS A 3 -2.13 22.98 13.53
CA HIS A 3 -2.03 24.39 13.88
C HIS A 3 -0.65 24.71 14.44
N GLU A 4 -0.42 25.98 14.80
CA GLU A 4 0.86 26.44 15.32
C GLU A 4 1.26 25.69 16.60
N ASP A 5 2.54 25.34 16.70
CA ASP A 5 3.09 24.53 17.82
C ASP A 5 3.15 25.32 19.15
N ASP A 6 3.04 26.64 19.12
CA ASP A 6 3.00 27.48 20.33
C ASP A 6 1.59 27.61 20.93
N ARG A 7 0.58 27.02 20.29
CA ARG A 7 -0.82 26.99 20.75
C ARG A 7 -1.19 25.63 21.34
N SER A 8 -2.13 25.64 22.28
CA SER A 8 -2.56 24.43 22.99
C SER A 8 -3.50 23.57 22.12
N ASN A 9 -3.39 22.24 22.23
CA ASN A 9 -4.25 21.30 21.46
C ASN A 9 -5.72 21.35 21.91
N GLU A 10 -5.99 21.91 23.08
CA GLU A 10 -7.34 22.12 23.61
C GLU A 10 -8.08 23.27 22.91
N GLU A 11 -7.39 24.09 22.11
CA GLU A 11 -7.99 25.24 21.42
C GLU A 11 -8.79 24.88 20.16
N ASN A 12 -8.58 23.71 19.55
CA ASN A 12 -9.34 23.20 18.40
C ASN A 12 -9.57 24.24 17.27
N ILE A 13 -8.49 24.60 16.58
CA ILE A 13 -8.40 25.71 15.64
C ILE A 13 -8.80 25.29 14.22
N ASN A 14 -9.71 26.04 13.62
CA ASN A 14 -10.13 25.86 12.24
C ASN A 14 -9.12 26.45 11.24
N MET A 15 -8.03 25.71 10.98
CA MET A 15 -7.01 26.15 10.01
C MET A 15 -7.53 26.23 8.56
N ALA A 16 -8.61 25.53 8.23
CA ALA A 16 -9.17 25.50 6.88
C ALA A 16 -10.11 26.69 6.58
N GLY A 17 -10.65 27.34 7.62
CA GLY A 17 -11.57 28.48 7.49
C GLY A 17 -12.94 28.16 6.89
N TYR A 18 -13.29 26.87 6.76
CA TYR A 18 -14.62 26.46 6.30
C TYR A 18 -15.64 26.54 7.45
N PRO A 19 -16.93 26.82 7.16
CA PRO A 19 -17.95 26.98 8.20
C PRO A 19 -18.48 25.62 8.69
N PHE A 20 -17.63 24.81 9.32
CA PHE A 20 -17.98 23.45 9.74
C PHE A 20 -19.10 23.45 10.79
N GLU A 21 -19.06 24.40 11.73
CA GLU A 21 -20.01 24.55 12.82
C GLU A 21 -21.43 24.88 12.31
N ASP A 22 -21.55 25.60 11.20
CA ASP A 22 -22.84 25.90 10.54
C ASP A 22 -23.55 24.62 10.06
N TYR A 23 -22.80 23.52 9.89
CA TYR A 23 -23.31 22.20 9.52
C TYR A 23 -23.36 21.21 10.68
N GLY A 24 -23.19 21.68 11.92
CA GLY A 24 -23.25 20.84 13.13
C GLY A 24 -22.03 19.92 13.29
N LEU A 25 -20.91 20.25 12.66
CA LEU A 25 -19.65 19.53 12.84
C LEU A 25 -18.83 20.20 13.95
N GLU A 26 -18.13 19.38 14.73
CA GLU A 26 -17.17 19.84 15.73
C GLU A 26 -15.76 19.87 15.14
N ILE A 27 -14.99 20.88 15.53
CA ILE A 27 -13.61 21.06 15.07
C ILE A 27 -12.67 20.44 16.10
N TYR A 28 -11.74 19.63 15.60
CA TYR A 28 -10.60 19.14 16.36
C TYR A 28 -9.33 19.41 15.56
N SER A 29 -8.32 19.93 16.23
CA SER A 29 -7.03 20.25 15.63
C SER A 29 -5.89 19.73 16.50
N LEU A 30 -4.71 19.62 15.90
CA LEU A 30 -3.51 19.18 16.60
C LEU A 30 -2.34 20.07 16.19
N GLN A 31 -1.40 20.32 17.09
CA GLN A 31 -0.14 21.00 16.79
C GLN A 31 0.56 20.34 15.60
N SER A 32 1.20 21.16 14.77
CA SER A 32 1.86 20.73 13.53
C SER A 32 2.90 19.65 13.78
N MET A 33 3.71 19.75 14.83
CA MET A 33 4.68 18.71 15.18
C MET A 33 4.04 17.32 15.34
N TYR A 34 2.90 17.24 16.03
CA TYR A 34 2.22 15.96 16.23
C TYR A 34 1.47 15.51 14.98
N PHE A 35 0.83 16.43 14.27
CA PHE A 35 0.20 16.14 12.99
C PHE A 35 1.22 15.59 12.00
N ASP A 36 2.39 16.21 11.91
CA ASP A 36 3.44 15.82 10.98
C ASP A 36 4.03 14.45 11.32
N VAL A 37 4.28 14.18 12.61
CA VAL A 37 4.83 12.89 13.02
C VAL A 37 3.81 11.75 12.92
N LEU A 38 2.54 12.00 13.23
CA LEU A 38 1.55 10.94 13.43
C LEU A 38 0.52 10.83 12.31
N LEU A 39 0.19 11.92 11.63
CA LEU A 39 -0.99 12.03 10.76
C LEU A 39 -0.69 12.58 9.35
N SER A 40 0.52 13.10 9.11
CA SER A 40 0.94 13.57 7.76
C SER A 40 1.33 12.43 6.84
N TYR A 41 1.38 11.20 7.34
CA TYR A 41 1.55 10.05 6.48
C TYR A 41 0.38 9.98 5.51
N LYS A 42 0.66 9.75 4.23
CA LYS A 42 -0.37 9.53 3.21
C LYS A 42 -1.14 8.27 3.63
N ILE A 43 -2.32 8.44 4.23
CA ILE A 43 -3.18 7.34 4.62
C ILE A 43 -3.42 6.47 3.37
N GLU A 44 -3.26 5.16 3.50
CA GLU A 44 -3.62 4.24 2.43
C GLU A 44 -5.07 4.50 2.04
N ARG A 45 -5.26 4.98 0.82
CA ARG A 45 -6.59 5.25 0.27
C ARG A 45 -6.73 4.49 -1.05
N PRO A 46 -7.95 4.07 -1.40
CA PRO A 46 -8.22 3.61 -2.76
C PRO A 46 -7.77 4.66 -3.77
N VAL A 47 -7.21 4.20 -4.89
CA VAL A 47 -6.94 5.08 -6.02
C VAL A 47 -8.30 5.50 -6.57
N PHE A 48 -8.65 6.77 -6.37
CA PHE A 48 -9.87 7.33 -6.94
C PHE A 48 -9.67 7.54 -8.43
N LYS A 49 -10.73 7.27 -9.21
CA LYS A 49 -10.72 7.46 -10.66
C LYS A 49 -10.29 8.90 -11.01
N GLY A 50 -9.24 9.04 -11.81
CA GLY A 50 -8.59 10.31 -12.15
C GLY A 50 -7.31 10.64 -11.37
N PHE A 51 -6.92 9.81 -10.39
CA PHE A 51 -5.67 9.95 -9.63
C PHE A 51 -4.68 8.80 -9.87
N GLU A 52 -4.89 7.99 -10.90
CA GLU A 52 -4.00 6.88 -11.30
C GLU A 52 -2.60 7.38 -11.70
N VAL A 53 -2.54 8.63 -12.18
CA VAL A 53 -1.32 9.33 -12.57
C VAL A 53 -0.29 9.38 -11.45
N ASP A 54 -0.69 9.45 -10.17
CA ASP A 54 0.25 9.45 -9.03
C ASP A 54 1.15 8.19 -9.03
N THR A 55 0.55 7.04 -9.33
CA THR A 55 1.24 5.75 -9.36
C THR A 55 2.17 5.68 -10.57
N GLU A 56 1.71 6.11 -11.75
CA GLU A 56 2.54 6.19 -12.96
C GLU A 56 3.74 7.12 -12.76
N LEU A 57 3.50 8.29 -12.15
CA LEU A 57 4.53 9.27 -11.86
C LEU A 57 5.55 8.73 -10.84
N SER A 58 5.12 7.88 -9.90
CA SER A 58 6.01 7.18 -8.98
C SER A 58 6.88 6.15 -9.69
N LEU A 59 6.36 5.43 -10.68
CA LEU A 59 7.12 4.44 -11.45
C LEU A 59 8.27 5.06 -12.25
N ASN A 60 8.17 6.35 -12.64
CA ASN A 60 9.28 7.10 -13.26
C ASN A 60 10.56 7.11 -12.43
N ALA A 61 10.45 6.95 -11.10
CA ALA A 61 11.62 6.95 -10.23
C ALA A 61 12.46 5.67 -10.36
N ILE A 62 11.92 4.60 -10.93
CA ILE A 62 12.55 3.27 -10.95
C ILE A 62 12.58 2.61 -12.32
N SER A 63 11.88 3.15 -13.32
CA SER A 63 11.85 2.59 -14.67
C SER A 63 11.91 3.70 -15.70
N ASP A 64 12.48 3.40 -16.86
CA ASP A 64 12.46 4.23 -18.06
C ASP A 64 11.21 3.95 -18.94
N GLN A 65 10.46 2.90 -18.62
CA GLN A 65 9.29 2.43 -19.37
C GLN A 65 8.04 2.48 -18.50
N ILE A 66 7.16 3.41 -18.83
CA ILE A 66 6.09 3.82 -17.93
C ILE A 66 4.76 3.43 -18.54
N PHE A 67 4.24 2.32 -18.02
CA PHE A 67 2.95 1.77 -18.38
C PHE A 67 2.07 1.74 -17.12
N PRO A 68 0.77 2.08 -17.25
CA PRO A 68 -0.18 1.94 -16.15
C PRO A 68 -0.16 0.49 -15.64
N ILE A 69 0.11 0.29 -14.35
CA ILE A 69 0.15 -1.04 -13.74
C ILE A 69 -1.23 -1.69 -13.60
N GLU A 70 -2.30 -0.91 -13.81
CA GLU A 70 -3.66 -1.43 -13.81
C GLU A 70 -3.82 -2.52 -14.89
N GLY A 71 -4.34 -3.66 -14.47
CA GLY A 71 -4.57 -4.79 -15.37
C GLY A 71 -3.34 -5.66 -15.65
N PHE A 72 -2.16 -5.33 -15.11
CA PHE A 72 -0.99 -6.22 -15.22
C PHE A 72 -1.29 -7.58 -14.60
N GLU A 73 -0.77 -8.64 -15.22
CA GLU A 73 -0.84 -10.00 -14.69
C GLU A 73 0.06 -10.13 -13.45
N ILE A 74 -0.39 -10.87 -12.45
CA ILE A 74 0.42 -11.18 -11.26
C ILE A 74 1.04 -12.56 -11.44
N GLU A 75 2.36 -12.63 -11.50
CA GLU A 75 3.09 -13.89 -11.59
C GLU A 75 3.63 -14.29 -10.22
N ILE A 76 3.30 -15.52 -9.82
CA ILE A 76 3.87 -16.19 -8.65
C ILE A 76 4.52 -17.47 -9.16
N GLU A 77 5.86 -17.57 -9.12
CA GLU A 77 6.54 -18.80 -9.53
C GLU A 77 6.13 -19.98 -8.62
N ASP A 78 5.95 -21.18 -9.20
CA ASP A 78 5.43 -22.35 -8.48
C ASP A 78 6.36 -22.75 -7.31
N ALA A 79 7.67 -22.72 -7.53
CA ALA A 79 8.66 -22.97 -6.48
C ALA A 79 8.55 -21.97 -5.31
N LYS A 80 8.19 -20.71 -5.59
CA LYS A 80 7.96 -19.70 -4.54
C LYS A 80 6.64 -19.95 -3.81
N HIS A 81 5.60 -20.32 -4.53
CA HIS A 81 4.32 -20.69 -3.91
C HIS A 81 4.50 -21.87 -2.94
N GLU A 82 5.29 -22.88 -3.29
CA GLU A 82 5.64 -23.99 -2.40
C GLU A 82 6.52 -23.56 -1.22
N TYR A 83 7.50 -22.68 -1.44
CA TYR A 83 8.33 -22.10 -0.37
C TYR A 83 7.49 -21.30 0.65
N LEU A 84 6.51 -20.54 0.17
CA LEU A 84 5.59 -19.78 1.01
C LEU A 84 4.73 -20.68 1.88
N LYS A 85 4.30 -21.84 1.35
CA LYS A 85 3.57 -22.85 2.11
C LYS A 85 4.43 -23.58 3.14
N SER A 86 5.72 -23.80 2.85
CA SER A 86 6.57 -24.71 3.66
C SER A 86 7.50 -24.02 4.67
N ALA A 87 7.97 -22.79 4.43
CA ALA A 87 9.04 -22.16 5.22
C ALA A 87 8.62 -20.96 6.10
N LYS A 88 7.42 -20.40 5.88
CA LYS A 88 6.91 -19.21 6.60
C LYS A 88 5.57 -19.44 7.31
N CYS A 89 5.34 -20.67 7.80
CA CYS A 89 4.07 -21.11 8.39
C CYS A 89 3.53 -20.16 9.47
N GLY A 90 4.32 -19.67 10.42
CA GLY A 90 3.74 -18.98 11.60
C GLY A 90 2.85 -17.75 11.35
N LYS A 91 3.17 -16.88 10.37
CA LYS A 91 2.34 -15.70 10.04
C LYS A 91 1.37 -15.97 8.89
N LEU A 92 1.75 -16.80 7.93
CA LEU A 92 0.93 -17.11 6.76
C LEU A 92 -0.21 -18.09 7.10
N GLU A 93 0.01 -19.01 8.04
CA GLU A 93 -1.00 -19.93 8.60
C GLU A 93 -2.05 -19.16 9.39
N LYS A 94 -1.62 -18.24 10.27
CA LYS A 94 -2.52 -17.34 11.02
C LYS A 94 -3.35 -16.41 10.11
N ALA A 95 -2.81 -16.06 8.94
CA ALA A 95 -3.49 -15.28 7.93
C ALA A 95 -4.42 -16.10 7.02
N GLY A 96 -4.44 -17.44 7.15
CA GLY A 96 -5.20 -18.32 6.25
C GLY A 96 -4.66 -18.39 4.82
N ILE A 97 -3.42 -17.93 4.57
CA ILE A 97 -2.85 -17.84 3.22
C ILE A 97 -2.38 -19.18 2.70
N GLU A 98 -2.01 -20.10 3.59
CA GLU A 98 -1.71 -21.47 3.21
C GLU A 98 -2.89 -22.14 2.47
N ALA A 99 -4.11 -21.77 2.87
CA ALA A 99 -5.35 -22.22 2.25
C ALA A 99 -5.69 -21.47 0.95
N LEU A 100 -5.08 -20.30 0.70
CA LEU A 100 -5.32 -19.55 -0.53
C LEU A 100 -4.59 -20.22 -1.70
N GLY A 101 -5.33 -20.42 -2.79
CA GLY A 101 -4.71 -20.85 -4.04
C GLY A 101 -3.88 -19.72 -4.67
N LYS A 102 -2.88 -20.10 -5.49
CA LYS A 102 -2.08 -19.17 -6.31
C LYS A 102 -2.95 -18.12 -7.04
N LYS A 103 -4.10 -18.52 -7.57
CA LYS A 103 -5.05 -17.65 -8.27
C LYS A 103 -5.72 -16.64 -7.35
N GLU A 104 -6.12 -17.05 -6.14
CA GLU A 104 -6.75 -16.17 -5.16
C GLU A 104 -5.76 -15.13 -4.64
N LEU A 105 -4.54 -15.57 -4.31
CA LEU A 105 -3.48 -14.67 -3.88
C LEU A 105 -3.11 -13.65 -4.98
N SER A 106 -3.04 -14.10 -6.23
CA SER A 106 -2.82 -13.21 -7.39
C SER A 106 -3.93 -12.17 -7.52
N ASN A 107 -5.19 -12.55 -7.30
CA ASN A 107 -6.32 -11.62 -7.33
C ASN A 107 -6.27 -10.60 -6.18
N ILE A 108 -5.88 -11.03 -4.96
CA ILE A 108 -5.71 -10.14 -3.81
C ILE A 108 -4.60 -9.13 -4.08
N ILE A 109 -3.44 -9.59 -4.56
CA ILE A 109 -2.32 -8.71 -4.93
C ILE A 109 -2.76 -7.73 -6.01
N ARG A 110 -3.43 -8.19 -7.07
CA ARG A 110 -3.90 -7.32 -8.15
C ARG A 110 -4.86 -6.26 -7.64
N SER A 111 -5.85 -6.68 -6.84
CA SER A 111 -6.80 -5.76 -6.22
C SER A 111 -6.09 -4.72 -5.37
N LYS A 112 -5.09 -5.11 -4.58
CA LYS A 112 -4.35 -4.18 -3.73
C LYS A 112 -3.48 -3.23 -4.55
N VAL A 113 -2.81 -3.69 -5.60
CA VAL A 113 -2.03 -2.85 -6.52
C VAL A 113 -2.91 -1.78 -7.17
N SER A 114 -4.10 -2.14 -7.64
CA SER A 114 -5.04 -1.19 -8.25
C SER A 114 -5.64 -0.19 -7.27
N ASN A 115 -5.69 -0.51 -5.97
CA ASN A 115 -6.41 0.26 -4.96
C ASN A 115 -5.51 0.80 -3.84
N SER A 116 -4.19 0.80 -3.97
CA SER A 116 -3.30 1.27 -2.91
C SER A 116 -2.00 1.82 -3.45
N TYR A 117 -1.29 2.58 -2.62
CA TYR A 117 0.01 3.12 -2.97
C TYR A 117 1.07 2.02 -3.06
N ILE A 118 1.96 2.19 -4.02
CA ILE A 118 3.23 1.49 -4.07
C ILE A 118 4.26 2.25 -3.23
N TYR A 119 5.13 1.53 -2.52
CA TYR A 119 6.16 2.13 -1.68
C TYR A 119 7.47 1.34 -1.77
N ASN A 120 8.55 1.86 -1.16
CA ASN A 120 9.89 1.24 -1.25
C ASN A 120 10.31 0.98 -2.70
N LEU A 121 10.11 1.99 -3.55
CA LEU A 121 10.49 1.95 -4.95
C LEU A 121 12.02 1.91 -5.03
N SER A 122 12.56 0.93 -5.76
CA SER A 122 13.99 0.81 -6.02
C SER A 122 14.27 0.16 -7.37
N TYR A 123 15.35 0.61 -8.01
CA TYR A 123 15.93 -0.05 -9.17
C TYR A 123 17.23 -0.74 -8.75
N LEU A 124 17.32 -2.04 -9.00
CA LEU A 124 18.49 -2.88 -8.70
C LEU A 124 19.33 -3.03 -9.96
N SER A 125 20.33 -2.16 -10.13
CA SER A 125 21.18 -2.11 -11.33
C SER A 125 21.87 -3.44 -11.64
N ASP A 126 22.30 -4.16 -10.62
CA ASP A 126 23.07 -5.41 -10.77
C ASP A 126 22.22 -6.56 -11.34
N HIS A 127 20.90 -6.41 -11.27
CA HIS A 127 19.93 -7.42 -11.72
C HIS A 127 18.98 -6.88 -12.79
N ASP A 128 19.07 -5.60 -13.15
CA ASP A 128 18.14 -4.91 -14.04
C ASP A 128 16.67 -5.09 -13.59
N VAL A 129 16.42 -4.87 -12.30
CA VAL A 129 15.11 -5.13 -11.66
C VAL A 129 14.55 -3.83 -11.08
N SER A 130 13.44 -3.38 -11.63
CA SER A 130 12.60 -2.34 -11.03
C SER A 130 11.63 -2.98 -10.05
N LYS A 131 11.65 -2.58 -8.77
CA LYS A 131 10.78 -3.18 -7.75
C LYS A 131 10.11 -2.16 -6.84
N PHE A 132 8.97 -2.54 -6.32
CA PHE A 132 8.23 -1.81 -5.30
C PHE A 132 7.51 -2.80 -4.37
N ASN A 133 6.96 -2.26 -3.29
CA ASN A 133 6.22 -3.02 -2.31
C ASN A 133 4.74 -2.63 -2.30
N VAL A 134 3.90 -3.59 -1.93
CA VAL A 134 2.52 -3.38 -1.51
C VAL A 134 2.27 -4.11 -0.18
N MET A 135 1.41 -3.55 0.67
CA MET A 135 0.99 -4.18 1.93
C MET A 135 -0.34 -4.89 1.69
N LEU A 136 -0.43 -6.18 1.96
CA LEU A 136 -1.70 -6.91 1.99
C LEU A 136 -2.22 -6.94 3.42
N GLU A 137 -3.53 -6.77 3.57
CA GLU A 137 -4.25 -7.00 4.82
C GLU A 137 -5.23 -8.15 4.60
N ILE A 138 -4.98 -9.28 5.26
CA ILE A 138 -5.75 -10.50 5.05
C ILE A 138 -6.60 -10.77 6.29
N PRO A 139 -7.94 -10.79 6.15
CA PRO A 139 -8.84 -11.06 7.26
C PRO A 139 -8.52 -12.41 7.90
N ARG A 140 -8.65 -12.48 9.23
CA ARG A 140 -8.53 -13.75 9.94
C ARG A 140 -9.91 -14.35 10.17
N GLY A 141 -9.99 -15.68 10.16
CA GLY A 141 -11.24 -16.41 10.39
C GLY A 141 -11.71 -16.42 11.86
N ASP A 142 -10.91 -15.88 12.78
CA ASP A 142 -11.16 -15.86 14.23
C ASP A 142 -11.58 -14.48 14.76
N ASP A 143 -12.11 -13.60 13.90
CA ASP A 143 -12.46 -12.19 14.19
C ASP A 143 -11.30 -11.35 14.76
N GLY A 144 -10.07 -11.84 14.65
CA GLY A 144 -8.86 -11.11 15.02
C GLY A 144 -8.48 -10.02 14.00
N TYR A 145 -7.54 -9.16 14.39
CA TYR A 145 -6.98 -8.14 13.48
C TYR A 145 -6.42 -8.77 12.20
N PRO A 146 -6.64 -8.14 11.01
CA PRO A 146 -6.09 -8.63 9.76
C PRO A 146 -4.58 -8.85 9.84
N THR A 147 -4.10 -9.92 9.22
CA THR A 147 -2.66 -10.16 9.12
C THR A 147 -2.09 -9.30 8.00
N ARG A 148 -1.04 -8.55 8.33
CA ARG A 148 -0.31 -7.69 7.40
C ARG A 148 0.87 -8.42 6.79
N ILE A 149 0.98 -8.36 5.47
CA ILE A 149 2.08 -8.97 4.71
C ILE A 149 2.60 -8.00 3.67
N VAL A 150 3.91 -7.84 3.64
CA VAL A 150 4.56 -7.07 2.59
C VAL A 150 4.83 -7.98 1.40
N VAL A 151 4.39 -7.56 0.22
CA VAL A 151 4.68 -8.22 -1.05
C VAL A 151 5.63 -7.33 -1.84
N VAL A 152 6.75 -7.90 -2.25
CA VAL A 152 7.73 -7.23 -3.11
C VAL A 152 7.47 -7.69 -4.54
N LEU A 153 7.19 -6.74 -5.43
CA LEU A 153 6.86 -6.96 -6.83
C LEU A 153 7.94 -6.37 -7.72
N GLU A 154 8.36 -7.15 -8.72
CA GLU A 154 9.10 -6.64 -9.86
C GLU A 154 8.11 -6.09 -10.90
N TYR A 155 8.43 -4.91 -11.41
CA TYR A 155 7.69 -4.25 -12.46
C TYR A 155 8.27 -4.62 -13.83
N LYS A 156 7.50 -5.35 -14.65
CA LYS A 156 7.91 -5.80 -15.99
C LYS A 156 6.97 -5.19 -17.06
N PRO A 157 7.17 -3.92 -17.44
CA PRO A 157 6.24 -3.16 -18.28
C PRO A 157 5.96 -3.80 -19.64
N GLN A 158 7.00 -4.28 -20.34
CA GLN A 158 6.86 -4.86 -21.68
C GLN A 158 6.01 -6.14 -21.69
N GLU A 159 6.10 -6.92 -20.63
CA GLU A 159 5.36 -8.17 -20.45
C GLU A 159 3.97 -7.93 -19.84
N LYS A 160 3.67 -6.69 -19.43
CA LYS A 160 2.46 -6.33 -18.65
C LYS A 160 2.30 -7.24 -17.43
N LEU A 161 3.41 -7.47 -16.73
CA LEU A 161 3.51 -8.42 -15.64
C LEU A 161 4.07 -7.76 -14.37
N LEU A 162 3.52 -8.16 -13.22
CA LEU A 162 4.11 -7.93 -11.90
C LEU A 162 4.52 -9.27 -11.31
N ARG A 163 5.83 -9.50 -11.20
CA ARG A 163 6.37 -10.77 -10.69
C ARG A 163 6.63 -10.68 -9.20
N VAL A 164 6.09 -11.61 -8.42
CA VAL A 164 6.34 -11.69 -6.97
C VAL A 164 7.79 -12.10 -6.72
N ILE A 165 8.57 -11.20 -6.13
CA ILE A 165 9.94 -11.46 -5.71
C ILE A 165 9.93 -12.25 -4.39
N THR A 166 9.26 -11.69 -3.37
CA THR A 166 9.18 -12.28 -2.02
C THR A 166 7.99 -11.72 -1.23
N MET A 167 7.64 -12.39 -0.14
CA MET A 167 6.62 -11.93 0.83
C MET A 167 7.11 -12.16 2.27
N TYR A 168 6.77 -11.27 3.20
CA TYR A 168 7.16 -11.39 4.62
C TYR A 168 6.21 -10.69 5.61
#